data_AF-A0A958SPA3-F1
#
_entry.id   AF-A0A958SPA3-F1
#
_cell.length_a   1.000
_cell.length_b   1.000
_cell.length_c   1.000
_cell.angle_alpha   90.00
_cell.angle_beta   90.00
_cell.angle_gamma   90.00
#
_symmetry.space_group_name_H-M   'P 1'
#
loop_
_entity.id
_entity.type
_entity.pdbx_description
1 polymer ?
#
loop_
_entity_poly.entity_id
_entity_poly.type
_entity_poly.pdbx_seq_one_letter_code
_entity_poly.pdbx_strand_id
1 'polypeptide(L)'
;MNKIALTSFILLLYCVSFGQVVHDTVHYMPLKNYLKDNKKPLTKEDSLKITYIGNDTLIRIDNYKRPKGVSVPYEYKDSIFLNYYIKTAFRIKNDSTDRKSTMKYWKDDIRIFFGDGITKRNRKNFMSFAKNIGSQIDSLNIYEVNSLEKSNYVIYSATDYEYEQKLRNSKTSDFYLYWNKRNQITKCSIKINTETFFNDSLVQSEL
;
A
#
# COMPACT_ATOMS: atom_id res chain seq x y z
N MET A 1 -8.17 -58.71 0.70
CA MET A 1 -8.86 -57.46 1.07
C MET A 1 -10.36 -57.68 1.00
N ASN A 2 -11.08 -57.57 2.14
CA ASN A 2 -12.49 -57.92 2.24
C ASN A 2 -13.34 -57.01 1.35
N LYS A 3 -14.11 -57.60 0.43
CA LYS A 3 -15.02 -56.87 -0.49
C LYS A 3 -16.01 -55.96 0.25
N ILE A 4 -16.38 -56.33 1.48
CA ILE A 4 -17.25 -55.55 2.37
C ILE A 4 -16.58 -54.23 2.80
N ALA A 5 -15.27 -54.23 3.05
CA ALA A 5 -14.55 -53.00 3.43
C ALA A 5 -14.43 -52.03 2.25
N LEU A 6 -14.28 -52.56 1.02
CA LEU A 6 -14.21 -51.75 -0.19
C LEU A 6 -15.56 -51.10 -0.51
N THR A 7 -16.67 -51.83 -0.35
CA THR A 7 -18.02 -51.28 -0.57
C THR A 7 -18.38 -50.21 0.46
N SER A 8 -18.01 -50.40 1.73
CA SER A 8 -18.26 -49.39 2.77
C SER A 8 -17.43 -48.11 2.55
N PHE A 9 -16.21 -48.23 2.03
CA PHE A 9 -15.36 -47.08 1.71
C PHE A 9 -15.89 -46.27 0.51
N ILE A 10 -16.43 -46.96 -0.51
CA ILE A 10 -17.05 -46.30 -1.67
C ILE A 10 -18.35 -45.58 -1.27
N LEU A 11 -19.16 -46.13 -0.36
CA LEU A 11 -20.38 -45.47 0.11
C LEU A 11 -20.08 -44.21 0.93
N LEU A 12 -18.99 -44.23 1.72
CA LEU A 12 -18.56 -43.09 2.53
C LEU A 12 -18.07 -41.92 1.66
N LEU A 13 -17.48 -42.20 0.49
CA LEU A 13 -17.06 -41.17 -0.47
C LEU A 13 -18.24 -40.43 -1.14
N TYR A 14 -19.42 -41.05 -1.24
CA TYR A 14 -20.62 -40.40 -1.79
C TYR A 14 -21.35 -39.49 -0.79
N CYS A 15 -21.11 -39.63 0.52
CA CYS A 15 -21.78 -38.81 1.53
C CYS A 15 -21.07 -37.48 1.84
N VAL A 16 -19.83 -37.26 1.39
CA VAL A 16 -19.07 -36.03 1.70
C VAL A 16 -19.23 -34.93 0.64
N SER A 17 -19.93 -35.19 -0.48
CA SER A 17 -20.04 -34.26 -1.60
C SER A 17 -21.23 -33.30 -1.57
N PHE A 18 -22.09 -33.34 -0.54
CA PHE A 18 -23.20 -32.40 -0.36
C PHE A 18 -22.97 -31.47 0.83
N GLY A 19 -22.17 -30.42 0.63
CA GLY A 19 -21.91 -29.45 1.69
C GLY A 19 -21.11 -28.22 1.29
N GLN A 20 -21.12 -27.81 0.01
CA GLN A 20 -20.69 -26.47 -0.36
C GLN A 20 -21.92 -25.60 -0.57
N VAL A 21 -22.43 -25.02 0.52
CA VAL A 21 -23.34 -23.87 0.41
C VAL A 21 -22.52 -22.76 -0.23
N VAL A 22 -22.82 -22.46 -1.50
CA VAL A 22 -22.34 -21.24 -2.13
C VAL A 22 -22.97 -20.09 -1.33
N HIS A 23 -22.19 -19.47 -0.46
CA HIS A 23 -22.60 -18.21 0.14
C HIS A 23 -22.59 -17.17 -0.98
N ASP A 24 -23.74 -16.99 -1.63
CA ASP A 24 -24.01 -15.80 -2.43
C ASP A 24 -23.84 -14.61 -1.50
N THR A 25 -22.70 -13.96 -1.61
CA THR A 25 -22.39 -12.76 -0.84
C THR A 25 -23.26 -11.66 -1.41
N VAL A 26 -24.31 -11.29 -0.68
CA VAL A 26 -25.22 -10.23 -1.10
C VAL A 26 -24.44 -8.92 -1.09
N HIS A 27 -24.27 -8.33 -2.27
CA HIS A 27 -23.58 -7.06 -2.42
C HIS A 27 -24.58 -5.91 -2.44
N TYR A 28 -24.21 -4.83 -1.75
CA TYR A 28 -25.00 -3.60 -1.70
C TYR A 28 -24.18 -2.44 -2.25
N MET A 29 -24.87 -1.51 -2.92
CA MET A 29 -24.29 -0.28 -3.44
C MET A 29 -25.14 0.91 -2.98
N PRO A 30 -24.55 2.06 -2.60
CA PRO A 30 -25.32 3.27 -2.35
C PRO A 30 -26.17 3.63 -3.57
N LEU A 31 -27.44 3.97 -3.34
CA LEU A 31 -28.43 4.23 -4.39
C LEU A 31 -27.93 5.29 -5.38
N LYS A 32 -27.24 6.31 -4.87
CA LYS A 32 -26.61 7.37 -5.65
C LYS A 32 -25.60 6.84 -6.68
N ASN A 33 -24.77 5.86 -6.29
CA ASN A 33 -23.78 5.25 -7.18
C ASN A 33 -24.46 4.34 -8.21
N TYR A 34 -25.47 3.57 -7.78
CA TYR A 34 -26.24 2.71 -8.68
C TYR A 34 -26.89 3.50 -9.83
N LEU A 35 -27.51 4.63 -9.52
CA LEU A 35 -28.11 5.54 -10.49
C LEU A 35 -27.07 6.12 -11.46
N LYS A 36 -25.90 6.49 -10.94
CA LYS A 36 -24.79 7.03 -11.73
C LYS A 36 -24.23 6.00 -12.72
N ASP A 37 -24.06 4.76 -12.28
CA ASP A 37 -23.43 3.69 -13.07
C ASP A 37 -24.40 3.11 -14.11
N ASN A 38 -25.67 2.90 -13.75
CA ASN A 38 -26.66 2.31 -14.65
C ASN A 38 -27.30 3.32 -15.61
N LYS A 39 -27.18 4.63 -15.35
CA LYS A 39 -27.73 5.72 -16.17
C LYS A 39 -29.21 5.54 -16.54
N LYS A 40 -29.98 4.89 -15.68
CA LYS A 40 -31.40 4.56 -15.87
C LYS A 40 -32.19 4.95 -14.62
N PRO A 41 -33.47 5.35 -14.78
CA PRO A 41 -34.35 5.57 -13.63
C PRO A 41 -34.64 4.24 -12.92
N LEU A 42 -34.97 4.32 -11.62
CA LEU A 42 -35.34 3.15 -10.84
C LEU A 42 -36.62 2.52 -11.37
N THR A 43 -36.60 1.22 -11.55
CA THR A 43 -37.79 0.42 -11.86
C THR A 43 -38.49 -0.03 -10.58
N LYS A 44 -39.73 -0.54 -10.72
CA LYS A 44 -40.45 -1.14 -9.58
C LYS A 44 -39.71 -2.36 -9.01
N GLU A 45 -39.01 -3.11 -9.85
CA GLU A 45 -38.20 -4.25 -9.43
C GLU A 45 -36.98 -3.81 -8.61
N ASP A 46 -36.35 -2.69 -8.99
CA ASP A 46 -35.23 -2.12 -8.23
C ASP A 46 -35.66 -1.69 -6.82
N SER A 47 -36.89 -1.17 -6.68
CA SER A 47 -37.42 -0.77 -5.37
C SER A 47 -37.51 -1.92 -4.37
N LEU A 48 -37.73 -3.14 -4.85
CA LEU A 48 -37.76 -4.34 -3.99
C LEU A 48 -36.37 -4.74 -3.47
N LYS A 49 -35.30 -4.20 -4.09
CA LYS A 49 -33.91 -4.46 -3.75
C LYS A 49 -33.32 -3.37 -2.83
N ILE A 50 -34.08 -2.34 -2.50
CA ILE A 50 -33.63 -1.24 -1.64
C ILE A 50 -33.65 -1.67 -0.18
N THR A 51 -32.56 -1.37 0.53
CA THR A 51 -32.45 -1.52 1.98
C THR A 51 -31.90 -0.24 2.60
N TYR A 52 -32.19 -0.04 3.88
CA TYR A 52 -31.73 1.10 4.65
C TYR A 52 -30.80 0.58 5.75
N ILE A 53 -29.52 0.97 5.69
CA ILE A 53 -28.51 0.58 6.68
C ILE A 53 -27.94 1.86 7.30
N GLY A 54 -28.24 2.09 8.57
CA GLY A 54 -27.92 3.35 9.24
C GLY A 54 -28.66 4.52 8.60
N ASN A 55 -27.91 5.52 8.13
CA ASN A 55 -28.44 6.71 7.45
C ASN A 55 -28.23 6.70 5.93
N ASP A 56 -27.94 5.54 5.34
CA ASP A 56 -27.71 5.41 3.89
C ASP A 56 -28.77 4.51 3.23
N THR A 57 -29.13 4.83 1.99
CA THR A 57 -30.03 4.03 1.15
C THR A 57 -29.20 3.20 0.20
N LEU A 58 -29.26 1.88 0.36
CA LEU A 58 -28.49 0.94 -0.43
C LEU A 58 -29.42 0.13 -1.33
N ILE A 59 -28.90 -0.32 -2.47
CA ILE A 59 -29.60 -1.24 -3.37
C ILE A 59 -28.76 -2.51 -3.52
N ARG A 60 -29.41 -3.67 -3.41
CA ARG A 60 -28.80 -4.96 -3.67
C ARG A 60 -28.44 -5.07 -5.15
N ILE A 61 -27.20 -5.47 -5.43
CA ILE A 61 -26.69 -5.67 -6.79
C ILE A 61 -26.39 -7.16 -7.01
N ASP A 62 -26.99 -7.73 -8.06
CA ASP A 62 -26.87 -9.17 -8.33
C ASP A 62 -25.59 -9.51 -9.11
N ASN A 63 -25.07 -8.56 -9.91
CA ASN A 63 -23.91 -8.76 -10.79
C ASN A 63 -22.72 -7.89 -10.37
N TYR A 64 -22.33 -7.95 -9.10
CA TYR A 64 -21.19 -7.18 -8.62
C TYR A 64 -19.89 -7.66 -9.28
N LYS A 65 -19.28 -6.78 -10.09
CA LYS A 65 -17.93 -7.00 -10.61
C LYS A 65 -16.94 -6.41 -9.62
N ARG A 66 -16.30 -7.28 -8.83
CA ARG A 66 -15.22 -6.86 -7.95
C ARG A 66 -14.14 -6.13 -8.77
N PRO A 67 -13.72 -4.92 -8.37
CA PRO A 67 -12.62 -4.23 -9.05
C PRO A 67 -11.34 -5.07 -8.95
N LYS A 68 -10.47 -4.95 -9.96
CA LYS A 68 -9.15 -5.58 -9.94
C LYS A 68 -8.31 -4.97 -8.81
N GLY A 69 -7.62 -5.82 -8.04
CA GLY A 69 -6.77 -5.43 -6.91
C GLY A 69 -6.82 -6.44 -5.78
N VAL A 70 -6.00 -6.21 -4.76
CA VAL A 70 -5.96 -6.90 -3.47
C VAL A 70 -6.99 -6.26 -2.53
N SER A 71 -7.82 -7.09 -1.91
CA SER A 71 -8.61 -6.59 -0.77
C SER A 71 -7.68 -6.39 0.41
N VAL A 72 -7.69 -5.18 0.95
CA VAL A 72 -7.21 -4.92 2.29
C VAL A 72 -8.43 -4.94 3.22
N PRO A 73 -8.51 -5.89 4.18
CA PRO A 73 -9.55 -5.85 5.21
C PRO A 73 -9.52 -4.51 5.94
N TYR A 74 -10.69 -3.92 6.18
CA TYR A 74 -10.74 -2.71 7.00
C TYR A 74 -10.45 -3.08 8.45
N GLU A 75 -9.26 -2.71 8.91
CA GLU A 75 -8.92 -2.79 10.32
C GLU A 75 -9.36 -1.50 11.01
N TYR A 76 -10.24 -1.63 12.01
CA TYR A 76 -10.62 -0.49 12.82
C TYR A 76 -9.39 0.02 13.58
N LYS A 77 -9.04 1.29 13.36
CA LYS A 77 -7.96 1.95 14.09
C LYS A 77 -8.56 2.84 15.17
N ASP A 78 -7.95 2.82 16.35
CA ASP A 78 -8.39 3.67 17.44
C ASP A 78 -8.16 5.17 17.13
N SER A 79 -8.79 6.03 17.93
CA SER A 79 -8.71 7.48 17.77
C SER A 79 -7.30 8.03 17.99
N ILE A 80 -6.48 7.33 18.78
CA ILE A 80 -5.10 7.72 19.09
C ILE A 80 -4.25 7.53 17.83
N PHE A 81 -4.32 6.35 17.21
CA PHE A 81 -3.72 6.04 15.93
C PHE A 81 -4.15 7.04 14.88
N LEU A 82 -5.46 7.30 14.75
CA LEU A 82 -5.97 8.21 13.73
C LEU A 82 -5.42 9.62 13.91
N ASN A 83 -5.34 10.10 15.15
CA ASN A 83 -4.73 11.39 15.47
C ASN A 83 -3.24 11.43 15.08
N TYR A 84 -2.45 10.42 15.46
CA TYR A 84 -1.03 10.34 15.09
C TYR A 84 -0.81 10.23 13.59
N TYR A 85 -1.62 9.42 12.91
CA TYR A 85 -1.59 9.28 11.46
C TYR A 85 -1.88 10.61 10.79
N ILE A 86 -2.96 11.30 11.17
CA ILE A 86 -3.32 12.60 10.61
C ILE A 86 -2.19 13.61 10.86
N LYS A 87 -1.70 13.71 12.08
CA LYS A 87 -0.60 14.60 12.46
C LYS A 87 0.64 14.36 11.59
N THR A 88 0.98 13.10 11.35
CA THR A 88 2.16 12.70 10.59
C THR A 88 1.99 12.90 9.09
N ALA A 89 0.93 12.33 8.51
CA ALA A 89 0.67 12.33 7.06
C ALA A 89 0.39 13.74 6.53
N PHE A 90 -0.25 14.59 7.34
CA PHE A 90 -0.60 15.96 6.97
C PHE A 90 0.33 17.02 7.60
N ARG A 91 1.30 16.62 8.44
CA ARG A 91 2.22 17.53 9.15
C ARG A 91 1.47 18.65 9.90
N ILE A 92 0.31 18.33 10.47
CA ILE A 92 -0.49 19.25 11.25
C ILE A 92 0.22 19.44 12.61
N LYS A 93 0.43 20.68 13.05
CA LYS A 93 1.07 21.00 14.33
C LYS A 93 0.06 21.02 15.49
N ASN A 94 -1.23 20.96 15.19
CA ASN A 94 -2.38 21.13 16.07
C ASN A 94 -2.45 22.54 16.67
N ASP A 95 -2.24 23.57 15.84
CA ASP A 95 -2.49 24.97 16.20
C ASP A 95 -3.72 25.51 15.46
N SER A 96 -4.40 26.47 16.08
CA SER A 96 -5.47 27.30 15.51
C SER A 96 -5.12 27.95 14.16
N THR A 97 -3.83 28.12 13.86
CA THR A 97 -3.32 28.65 12.60
C THR A 97 -3.04 27.59 11.54
N ASP A 98 -3.17 26.30 11.87
CA ASP A 98 -2.92 25.21 10.91
C ASP A 98 -3.97 25.22 9.80
N ARG A 99 -3.50 25.53 8.61
CA ARG A 99 -4.30 25.39 7.40
C ARG A 99 -4.45 23.89 7.10
N LYS A 100 -5.63 23.50 6.61
CA LYS A 100 -5.85 22.17 6.03
C LYS A 100 -4.76 21.89 5.00
N SER A 101 -3.79 21.07 5.36
CA SER A 101 -2.79 20.59 4.42
C SER A 101 -3.36 19.35 3.74
N THR A 102 -2.82 19.03 2.58
CA THR A 102 -3.14 17.80 1.85
C THR A 102 -1.98 16.84 1.98
N MET A 103 -2.30 15.56 2.17
CA MET A 103 -1.30 14.49 2.23
C MET A 103 -0.45 14.51 0.96
N LYS A 104 0.86 14.37 1.13
CA LYS A 104 1.78 14.15 0.01
C LYS A 104 1.85 12.67 -0.31
N TYR A 105 1.82 12.32 -1.59
CA TYR A 105 1.83 10.92 -2.01
C TYR A 105 2.68 10.74 -3.27
N TRP A 106 3.25 9.55 -3.44
CA TRP A 106 3.86 9.15 -4.70
C TRP A 106 2.77 8.84 -5.71
N LYS A 107 2.85 9.45 -6.89
CA LYS A 107 1.91 9.17 -7.99
C LYS A 107 2.39 8.02 -8.87
N ASP A 108 3.69 7.98 -9.10
CA ASP A 108 4.33 7.03 -10.02
C ASP A 108 5.22 6.08 -9.23
N ASP A 109 5.66 5.01 -9.89
CA ASP A 109 6.60 4.03 -9.33
C ASP A 109 7.86 4.68 -8.75
N ILE A 110 8.42 4.06 -7.71
CA ILE A 110 9.67 4.49 -7.09
C ILE A 110 10.84 3.77 -7.77
N ARG A 111 11.65 4.55 -8.46
CA ARG A 111 12.84 4.14 -9.23
C ARG A 111 14.08 4.59 -8.48
N ILE A 112 14.72 3.64 -7.81
CA ILE A 112 15.83 3.90 -6.89
C ILE A 112 17.16 3.77 -7.63
N PHE A 113 17.97 4.81 -7.60
CA PHE A 113 19.38 4.77 -7.95
C PHE A 113 20.22 4.76 -6.67
N PHE A 114 21.21 3.87 -6.60
CA PHE A 114 22.17 3.80 -5.50
C PHE A 114 23.51 4.36 -5.95
N GLY A 115 24.05 5.30 -5.17
CA GLY A 115 25.42 5.79 -5.29
C GLY A 115 26.45 4.70 -5.02
N ASP A 116 27.66 4.89 -5.55
CA ASP A 116 28.72 3.89 -5.56
C ASP A 116 29.18 3.47 -4.17
N GLY A 117 29.14 4.37 -3.18
CA GLY A 117 29.48 4.09 -1.79
C GLY A 117 28.47 3.21 -1.05
N ILE A 118 27.32 2.89 -1.65
CA ILE A 118 26.37 1.92 -1.08
C ILE A 118 26.75 0.51 -1.53
N THR A 119 27.17 -0.32 -0.58
CA THR A 119 27.60 -1.70 -0.85
C THR A 119 26.48 -2.55 -1.47
N LYS A 120 26.83 -3.50 -2.34
CA LYS A 120 25.86 -4.43 -2.97
C LYS A 120 25.00 -5.18 -1.95
N ARG A 121 25.57 -5.51 -0.78
CA ARG A 121 24.84 -6.13 0.34
C ARG A 121 23.75 -5.20 0.86
N ASN A 122 24.09 -3.95 1.15
CA ASN A 122 23.14 -2.96 1.67
C ASN A 122 22.06 -2.62 0.63
N ARG A 123 22.42 -2.51 -0.66
CA ARG A 123 21.44 -2.38 -1.76
C ARG A 123 20.43 -3.52 -1.76
N LYS A 124 20.91 -4.78 -1.69
CA LYS A 124 20.05 -5.97 -1.67
C LYS A 124 19.13 -5.99 -0.44
N ASN A 125 19.67 -5.70 0.74
CA ASN A 125 18.89 -5.67 1.98
C ASN A 125 17.81 -4.57 1.94
N PHE A 126 18.19 -3.37 1.51
CA PHE A 126 17.24 -2.26 1.35
C PHE A 126 16.14 -2.60 0.34
N MET A 127 16.51 -3.14 -0.83
CA MET A 127 15.53 -3.50 -1.85
C MET A 127 14.61 -4.64 -1.41
N SER A 128 15.11 -5.58 -0.60
CA SER A 128 14.27 -6.64 -0.01
C SER A 128 13.23 -6.03 0.94
N PHE A 129 13.67 -5.14 1.84
CA PHE A 129 12.79 -4.41 2.75
C PHE A 129 11.76 -3.55 2.01
N ALA A 130 12.21 -2.76 1.04
CA ALA A 130 11.34 -1.87 0.26
C ALA A 130 10.30 -2.66 -0.54
N LYS A 131 10.69 -3.75 -1.20
CA LYS A 131 9.76 -4.62 -1.93
C LYS A 131 8.78 -5.33 -1.00
N ASN A 132 9.19 -5.70 0.22
CA ASN A 132 8.27 -6.26 1.21
C ASN A 132 7.14 -5.27 1.54
N ILE A 133 7.49 -4.01 1.82
CA ILE A 133 6.50 -2.94 2.05
C ILE A 133 5.66 -2.70 0.80
N GLY A 134 6.29 -2.55 -0.36
CA GLY A 134 5.59 -2.30 -1.63
C GLY A 134 4.61 -3.40 -2.00
N SER A 135 4.92 -4.67 -1.67
CA SER A 135 4.03 -5.80 -1.97
C SER A 135 2.69 -5.76 -1.23
N GLN A 136 2.58 -4.96 -0.18
CA GLN A 136 1.33 -4.74 0.57
C GLN A 136 0.48 -3.61 -0.04
N ILE A 137 0.97 -2.93 -1.08
CA ILE A 137 0.37 -1.75 -1.68
C ILE A 137 0.26 -1.96 -3.20
N ASP A 138 -0.93 -2.33 -3.68
CA ASP A 138 -1.18 -2.67 -5.09
C ASP A 138 -0.69 -1.66 -6.14
N SER A 139 -0.73 -0.38 -5.77
CA SER A 139 -0.43 0.71 -6.69
C SER A 139 1.03 1.13 -6.69
N LEU A 140 1.87 0.50 -5.87
CA LEU A 140 3.24 0.94 -5.64
C LEU A 140 4.26 -0.10 -6.11
N ASN A 141 4.89 0.17 -7.26
CA ASN A 141 6.06 -0.58 -7.68
C ASN A 141 7.34 0.13 -7.22
N ILE A 142 8.27 -0.66 -6.68
CA ILE A 142 9.58 -0.19 -6.24
C ILE A 142 10.66 -1.05 -6.90
N TYR A 143 11.57 -0.42 -7.63
CA TYR A 143 12.66 -1.11 -8.31
C TYR A 143 13.94 -0.28 -8.40
N GLU A 144 15.05 -0.98 -8.56
CA GLU A 144 16.38 -0.41 -8.74
C GLU A 144 16.61 -0.06 -10.22
N VAL A 145 17.29 1.06 -10.48
CA VAL A 145 17.71 1.50 -11.81
C VAL A 145 19.21 1.78 -11.82
N ASN A 146 19.86 1.55 -12.97
CA ASN A 146 21.32 1.65 -13.10
C ASN A 146 21.82 3.06 -13.44
N SER A 147 20.93 4.04 -13.62
CA SER A 147 21.28 5.38 -14.07
C SER A 147 20.46 6.45 -13.35
N LEU A 148 21.10 7.55 -12.96
CA LEU A 148 20.49 8.65 -12.23
C LEU A 148 19.31 9.27 -12.98
N GLU A 149 19.40 9.41 -14.31
CA GLU A 149 18.41 10.06 -15.17
C GLU A 149 17.07 9.30 -15.21
N LYS A 150 17.11 7.99 -14.94
CA LYS A 150 15.93 7.12 -14.89
C LYS A 150 15.33 7.06 -13.48
N SER A 151 16.01 7.60 -12.48
CA SER A 151 15.61 7.54 -11.08
C SER A 151 14.70 8.71 -10.70
N ASN A 152 13.83 8.47 -9.74
CA ASN A 152 13.15 9.52 -8.97
C ASN A 152 13.44 9.40 -7.47
N TYR A 153 14.29 8.46 -7.08
CA TYR A 153 14.73 8.25 -5.73
C TYR A 153 16.23 7.96 -5.75
N VAL A 154 17.01 8.72 -4.98
CA VAL A 154 18.46 8.60 -4.96
C VAL A 154 18.93 8.31 -3.55
N ILE A 155 19.73 7.27 -3.37
CA ILE A 155 20.34 6.91 -2.08
C ILE A 155 21.85 6.87 -2.26
N TYR A 156 22.59 7.65 -1.49
CA TYR A 156 24.04 7.75 -1.64
C TYR A 156 24.72 8.01 -0.30
N SER A 157 25.99 7.62 -0.21
CA SER A 157 26.83 7.89 0.95
C SER A 157 27.27 9.35 0.99
N ALA A 158 27.58 9.87 2.17
CA ALA A 158 28.18 11.19 2.35
C ALA A 158 29.56 11.32 1.67
N THR A 159 30.22 10.19 1.39
CA THR A 159 31.49 10.10 0.66
C THR A 159 31.32 10.07 -0.86
N ASP A 160 30.09 9.92 -1.36
CA ASP A 160 29.81 9.84 -2.80
C ASP A 160 29.73 11.23 -3.45
N TYR A 161 29.56 11.24 -4.77
CA TYR A 161 29.14 12.43 -5.49
C TYR A 161 27.86 13.02 -4.89
N GLU A 162 27.78 14.34 -4.77
CA GLU A 162 26.62 15.03 -4.22
C GLU A 162 25.50 15.13 -5.25
N TYR A 163 24.54 14.21 -5.17
CA TYR A 163 23.40 14.14 -6.10
C TYR A 163 22.27 15.13 -5.78
N GLU A 164 22.26 15.74 -4.59
CA GLU A 164 21.22 16.67 -4.15
C GLU A 164 21.79 17.94 -3.52
N GLN A 165 21.72 19.05 -4.24
CA GLN A 165 22.29 20.32 -3.80
C GLN A 165 21.73 20.81 -2.45
N LYS A 166 20.47 20.48 -2.12
CA LYS A 166 19.85 20.84 -0.84
C LYS A 166 20.47 20.10 0.36
N LEU A 167 21.19 19.00 0.12
CA LEU A 167 21.83 18.17 1.15
C LEU A 167 23.35 18.39 1.25
N ARG A 168 23.93 19.25 0.39
CA ARG A 168 25.37 19.50 0.33
C ARG A 168 26.00 19.86 1.67
N ASN A 169 25.31 20.67 2.47
CA ASN A 169 25.81 21.15 3.76
C ASN A 169 25.34 20.30 4.95
N SER A 170 24.62 19.20 4.71
CA SER A 170 24.20 18.31 5.79
C SER A 170 25.42 17.57 6.36
N LYS A 171 25.60 17.67 7.67
CA LYS A 171 26.67 16.97 8.42
C LYS A 171 26.25 15.54 8.82
N THR A 172 24.95 15.27 8.84
CA THR A 172 24.37 14.00 9.27
C THR A 172 23.63 13.34 8.10
N SER A 173 23.22 12.08 8.29
CA SER A 173 22.24 11.47 7.40
C SER A 173 20.99 12.34 7.33
N ASP A 174 20.54 12.68 6.13
CA ASP A 174 19.40 13.55 5.90
C ASP A 174 18.74 13.24 4.55
N PHE A 175 17.55 13.76 4.34
CA PHE A 175 16.78 13.54 3.12
C PHE A 175 16.10 14.80 2.63
N TYR A 176 15.86 14.85 1.32
CA TYR A 176 15.12 15.93 0.70
C TYR A 176 14.06 15.37 -0.24
N LEU A 177 12.85 15.92 -0.13
CA LEU A 177 11.69 15.56 -0.95
C LEU A 177 11.28 16.74 -1.82
N TYR A 178 11.10 16.46 -3.10
CA TYR A 178 10.43 17.35 -4.04
C TYR A 178 9.00 16.89 -4.24
N TRP A 179 8.08 17.85 -4.27
CA TRP A 179 6.71 17.61 -4.67
C TRP A 179 6.20 18.75 -5.54
N ASN A 180 5.22 18.44 -6.40
CA ASN A 180 4.62 19.42 -7.28
C ASN A 180 3.46 20.17 -6.58
N LYS A 181 2.88 21.15 -7.28
CA LYS A 181 1.73 21.94 -6.78
C LYS A 181 0.45 21.12 -6.52
N ARG A 182 0.43 19.85 -6.93
CA ARG A 182 -0.67 18.89 -6.71
C ARG A 182 -0.39 17.93 -5.54
N ASN A 183 0.63 18.21 -4.72
CA ASN A 183 1.05 17.39 -3.57
C ASN A 183 1.53 15.99 -3.94
N GLN A 184 2.00 15.82 -5.18
CA GLN A 184 2.58 14.57 -5.63
C GLN A 184 4.08 14.66 -5.45
N ILE A 185 4.65 13.68 -4.75
CA ILE A 185 6.09 13.53 -4.60
C ILE A 185 6.67 13.15 -5.95
N THR A 186 7.68 13.88 -6.40
CA THR A 186 8.30 13.73 -7.72
C THR A 186 9.74 13.26 -7.65
N LYS A 187 10.45 13.60 -6.57
CA LYS A 187 11.84 13.18 -6.36
C LYS A 187 12.13 13.06 -4.86
N CYS A 188 12.91 12.05 -4.48
CA CYS A 188 13.50 11.95 -3.15
C CYS A 188 15.00 11.76 -3.27
N SER A 189 15.76 12.28 -2.31
CA SER A 189 17.18 12.01 -2.18
C SER A 189 17.51 11.79 -0.71
N ILE A 190 18.23 10.72 -0.43
CA ILE A 190 18.74 10.39 0.90
C ILE A 190 20.26 10.39 0.84
N LYS A 191 20.87 11.20 1.69
CA LYS A 191 22.30 11.19 1.97
C LYS A 191 22.51 10.43 3.27
N ILE A 192 23.33 9.38 3.24
CA ILE A 192 23.63 8.54 4.40
C ILE A 192 25.05 8.85 4.87
N ASN A 193 25.19 9.29 6.12
CA ASN A 193 26.48 9.32 6.77
C ASN A 193 26.78 7.94 7.36
N THR A 194 27.63 7.16 6.69
CA THR A 194 28.00 5.80 7.09
C THR A 194 28.88 5.78 8.33
N GLU A 195 29.65 6.83 8.61
CA GLU A 195 30.53 6.93 9.79
C GLU A 195 29.74 6.96 11.09
N THR A 196 28.51 7.48 11.07
CA THR A 196 27.68 7.65 12.28
C THR A 196 26.69 6.50 12.50
N PHE A 197 26.22 5.83 11.44
CA PHE A 197 25.10 4.89 11.52
C PHE A 197 25.38 3.48 10.96
N PHE A 198 26.47 3.28 10.24
CA PHE A 198 26.76 2.02 9.53
C PHE A 198 28.27 1.73 9.50
N ASN A 199 28.91 1.73 10.66
CA ASN A 199 30.26 1.20 10.74
C ASN A 199 30.16 -0.34 10.61
N ASP A 200 30.39 -0.87 9.42
CA ASP A 200 30.31 -2.31 9.11
C ASP A 200 31.17 -3.16 10.07
N SER A 201 32.19 -2.56 10.72
CA SER A 201 33.01 -3.22 11.74
C SER A 201 32.26 -3.49 13.05
N LEU A 202 31.26 -2.69 13.42
CA LEU A 202 30.46 -2.89 14.65
C LEU A 202 29.38 -3.97 14.46
N VAL A 203 28.83 -4.09 13.25
CA VAL A 203 27.81 -5.13 12.95
C VAL A 203 28.45 -6.53 12.87
N GLN A 204 29.75 -6.64 12.56
CA GLN A 204 30.47 -7.92 12.59
C GLN A 204 30.79 -8.42 14.00
N SER A 205 30.80 -7.55 15.02
CA SER A 205 31.05 -7.96 16.41
C SER A 205 29.79 -8.43 17.16
N GLU A 206 28.60 -8.28 16.56
CA GLU A 206 27.31 -8.67 17.15
C GLU A 206 26.67 -9.92 16.49
N LEU A 207 27.41 -10.61 15.61
CA LEU A 207 27.06 -11.92 15.02
C LEU A 207 28.11 -12.97 15.40
#